data_AF-A0A2E3BT63-F1
#
_entry.id   AF-A0A2E3BT63-F1
#
_cell.length_a   1.000
_cell.length_b   1.000
_cell.length_c   1.000
_cell.angle_alpha   90.00
_cell.angle_beta   90.00
_cell.angle_gamma   90.00
#
_symmetry.space_group_name_H-M   'P 1'
#
loop_
_entity.id
_entity.type
_entity.pdbx_description
1 polymer ?
#
loop_
_entity_poly.entity_id
_entity_poly.type
_entity_poly.pdbx_seq_one_letter_code
_entity_poly.pdbx_strand_id
1 'polypeptide(L)'
;MAAKSAKARTAARKQRDKWKSKRWYSIRAPRNPYSFKVIGETLSENPENVVGRIHEVTQNEMDNDFTKMHIKLRFRVTEVLNQDAITEFIGHEVQRDHFRRQVRRNRGKVDMVIDVVSEDGFYVRFKLVVISPKRIKSSMKTVIRNIVKDRLYKVASTTTWLKLQASLLDGNLENEVKDSCSSIHSVRSVVFHKSELRQSGVFSEEGPTLDEIHAQEEREKAAAKEVEDSDSTEDVLVAAEAGEAISELAEDDVIESEEESDSTESVDYSSMTVAELKEILKEKGLPVSGKKADLIERLSE
;
A
#
# COMPACT_ATOMS: atom_id res chain seq x y z
N MET A 1 -2.26 -62.47 -2.67
CA MET A 1 -1.68 -61.14 -2.35
C MET A 1 -0.70 -60.75 -3.45
N ALA A 2 -1.04 -59.80 -4.31
CA ALA A 2 -0.18 -59.39 -5.42
C ALA A 2 1.08 -58.67 -4.90
N ALA A 3 2.26 -59.18 -5.25
CA ALA A 3 3.53 -58.57 -4.88
C ALA A 3 3.64 -57.17 -5.52
N LYS A 4 3.73 -56.12 -4.71
CA LYS A 4 3.93 -54.73 -5.19
C LYS A 4 5.19 -54.67 -6.07
N SER A 5 5.06 -54.09 -7.27
CA SER A 5 6.12 -53.97 -8.27
C SER A 5 7.33 -53.21 -7.72
N ALA A 6 8.54 -53.50 -8.22
CA ALA A 6 9.77 -52.83 -7.79
C ALA A 6 9.67 -51.29 -7.92
N LYS A 7 9.00 -50.81 -8.98
CA LYS A 7 8.73 -49.38 -9.22
C LYS A 7 7.84 -48.75 -8.14
N ALA A 8 6.83 -49.47 -7.65
CA ALA A 8 5.98 -49.02 -6.54
C ALA A 8 6.74 -48.96 -5.21
N ARG A 9 7.73 -49.85 -4.99
CA ARG A 9 8.60 -49.82 -3.81
C ARG A 9 9.58 -48.64 -3.86
N THR A 10 10.14 -48.33 -5.02
CA THR A 10 11.04 -47.17 -5.21
C THR A 10 10.29 -45.85 -5.08
N ALA A 11 9.05 -45.76 -5.60
CA ALA A 11 8.19 -44.58 -5.43
C ALA A 11 7.78 -44.38 -3.96
N ALA A 12 7.48 -45.44 -3.22
CA ALA A 12 7.20 -45.37 -1.79
C ALA A 12 8.42 -44.98 -0.94
N ARG A 13 9.65 -45.31 -1.40
CA ARG A 13 10.91 -44.86 -0.79
C ARG A 13 11.28 -43.42 -1.14
N LYS A 14 10.76 -42.88 -2.25
CA LYS A 14 11.03 -41.50 -2.66
C LYS A 14 10.21 -40.57 -1.78
N GLN A 15 10.89 -39.92 -0.84
CA GLN A 15 10.28 -38.90 0.03
C GLN A 15 9.54 -37.89 -0.84
N ARG A 16 8.21 -37.77 -0.63
CA ARG A 16 7.40 -36.78 -1.35
C ARG A 16 7.92 -35.39 -1.03
N ASP A 17 8.17 -34.61 -2.06
CA ASP A 17 8.58 -33.22 -1.93
C ASP A 17 7.48 -32.44 -1.21
N LYS A 18 7.82 -31.91 -0.03
CA LYS A 18 6.91 -31.17 0.85
C LYS A 18 6.53 -29.81 0.27
N TRP A 19 7.25 -29.29 -0.71
CA TRP A 19 6.91 -28.02 -1.35
C TRP A 19 5.76 -28.19 -2.35
N LYS A 20 5.71 -29.31 -3.07
CA LYS A 20 4.65 -29.60 -4.05
C LYS A 20 3.26 -29.76 -3.43
N SER A 21 3.18 -30.07 -2.13
CA SER A 21 1.90 -30.19 -1.43
C SER A 21 1.41 -28.88 -0.83
N LYS A 22 2.21 -27.82 -0.83
CA LYS A 22 1.79 -26.53 -0.31
C LYS A 22 1.00 -25.74 -1.36
N ARG A 23 0.05 -24.96 -0.87
CA ARG A 23 -0.80 -24.05 -1.64
C ARG A 23 -0.64 -22.64 -1.06
N TRP A 24 -0.71 -21.64 -1.93
CA TRP A 24 -0.75 -20.25 -1.54
C TRP A 24 -2.15 -19.92 -1.01
N TYR A 25 -2.17 -19.18 0.09
CA TYR A 25 -3.38 -18.66 0.72
C TYR A 25 -3.28 -17.14 0.75
N SER A 26 -4.27 -16.46 0.18
CA SER A 26 -4.38 -15.02 0.17
C SER A 26 -4.92 -14.55 1.51
N ILE A 27 -4.21 -13.66 2.18
CA ILE A 27 -4.60 -13.13 3.49
C ILE A 27 -5.38 -11.85 3.26
N ARG A 28 -6.66 -11.89 3.63
CA ARG A 28 -7.59 -10.78 3.47
C ARG A 28 -7.78 -10.07 4.80
N ALA A 29 -7.91 -8.75 4.73
CA ALA A 29 -8.26 -7.90 5.84
C ALA A 29 -9.65 -8.25 6.42
N PRO A 30 -9.96 -7.87 7.67
CA PRO A 30 -11.33 -7.97 8.17
C PRO A 30 -12.31 -7.16 7.33
N ARG A 31 -13.59 -7.55 7.37
CA ARG A 31 -14.70 -6.88 6.65
C ARG A 31 -14.74 -5.38 6.89
N ASN A 32 -14.67 -4.96 8.14
CA ASN A 32 -14.58 -3.55 8.53
C ASN A 32 -13.24 -3.27 9.20
N PRO A 33 -12.57 -2.13 8.90
CA PRO A 33 -12.92 -1.09 7.92
C PRO A 33 -12.40 -1.34 6.49
N TYR A 34 -11.70 -2.45 6.24
CA TYR A 34 -10.86 -2.63 5.05
C TYR A 34 -11.47 -3.49 3.93
N SER A 35 -12.74 -3.87 4.02
CA SER A 35 -13.50 -4.57 2.97
C SER A 35 -12.73 -5.72 2.31
N PHE A 36 -12.16 -6.63 3.12
CA PHE A 36 -11.42 -7.82 2.64
C PHE A 36 -10.26 -7.56 1.65
N LYS A 37 -9.67 -6.36 1.69
CA LYS A 37 -8.46 -6.03 0.93
C LYS A 37 -7.37 -7.08 1.14
N VAL A 38 -6.70 -7.48 0.07
CA VAL A 38 -5.58 -8.43 0.13
C VAL A 38 -4.38 -7.75 0.78
N ILE A 39 -3.91 -8.33 1.88
CA ILE A 39 -2.79 -7.83 2.70
C ILE A 39 -1.48 -8.51 2.30
N GLY A 40 -1.55 -9.79 1.93
CA GLY A 40 -0.39 -10.58 1.54
C GLY A 40 -0.76 -12.04 1.33
N GLU A 41 0.25 -12.90 1.19
CA GLU A 41 0.05 -14.31 0.90
C GLU A 41 0.86 -15.20 1.85
N THR A 42 0.36 -16.39 2.14
CA THR A 42 1.12 -17.41 2.87
C THR A 42 1.03 -18.76 2.24
N LEU A 43 2.16 -19.47 2.27
CA LEU A 43 2.26 -20.83 1.79
C LEU A 43 1.98 -21.82 2.94
N SER A 44 1.08 -22.78 2.73
CA SER A 44 0.81 -23.86 3.69
C SER A 44 0.31 -25.13 2.99
N GLU A 45 0.49 -26.30 3.63
CA GLU A 45 -0.05 -27.57 3.12
C GLU A 45 -1.54 -27.75 3.52
N ASN A 46 -1.84 -27.49 4.79
CA ASN A 46 -3.20 -27.57 5.34
C ASN A 46 -3.70 -26.18 5.78
N PRO A 47 -5.02 -25.92 5.69
CA PRO A 47 -5.62 -24.64 6.11
C PRO A 47 -5.50 -24.42 7.62
N GLU A 48 -5.59 -25.47 8.44
CA GLU A 48 -5.48 -25.38 9.90
C GLU A 48 -4.15 -24.75 10.38
N ASN A 49 -3.07 -24.94 9.61
CA ASN A 49 -1.77 -24.37 9.94
C ASN A 49 -1.66 -22.86 9.65
N VAL A 50 -2.60 -22.30 8.89
CA VAL A 50 -2.66 -20.87 8.57
C VAL A 50 -3.39 -20.12 9.67
N VAL A 51 -4.39 -20.75 10.29
CA VAL A 51 -5.13 -20.20 11.42
C VAL A 51 -4.19 -19.87 12.58
N GLY A 52 -4.37 -18.68 13.17
CA GLY A 52 -3.57 -18.18 14.28
C GLY A 52 -2.25 -17.50 13.87
N ARG A 53 -1.85 -17.53 12.59
CA ARG A 53 -0.69 -16.75 12.12
C ARG A 53 -0.96 -15.26 12.27
N ILE A 54 0.09 -14.51 12.62
CA ILE A 54 0.02 -13.06 12.78
C ILE A 54 0.74 -12.41 11.61
N HIS A 55 0.02 -11.59 10.86
CA HIS A 55 0.55 -10.79 9.77
C HIS A 55 0.69 -9.34 10.21
N GLU A 56 1.85 -8.76 9.91
CA GLU A 56 2.11 -7.34 10.16
C GLU A 56 2.16 -6.60 8.83
N VAL A 57 1.38 -5.53 8.72
CA VAL A 57 1.37 -4.65 7.55
C VAL A 57 1.38 -3.20 7.98
N THR A 58 1.95 -2.33 7.15
CA THR A 58 1.99 -0.90 7.44
C THR A 58 0.63 -0.26 7.16
N GLN A 59 0.25 0.76 7.94
CA GLN A 59 -1.02 1.46 7.69
C GLN A 59 -1.06 2.12 6.30
N ASN A 60 0.09 2.55 5.79
CA ASN A 60 0.20 3.13 4.45
C ASN A 60 -0.32 2.19 3.36
N GLU A 61 -0.04 0.89 3.44
CA GLU A 61 -0.53 -0.08 2.44
C GLU A 61 -2.05 -0.27 2.49
N MET A 62 -2.68 0.04 3.63
CA MET A 62 -4.13 -0.08 3.78
C MET A 62 -4.86 1.18 3.28
N ASP A 63 -4.46 2.35 3.79
CA ASP A 63 -5.13 3.63 3.54
C ASP A 63 -4.54 4.44 2.37
N ASN A 64 -3.37 4.05 1.85
CA ASN A 64 -2.55 4.79 0.88
C ASN A 64 -2.12 6.20 1.35
N ASP A 65 -1.99 6.42 2.67
CA ASP A 65 -1.43 7.65 3.25
C ASP A 65 0.01 7.41 3.77
N PHE A 66 0.96 8.12 3.17
CA PHE A 66 2.37 8.05 3.51
C PHE A 66 2.71 8.61 4.89
N THR A 67 1.87 9.47 5.47
CA THR A 67 2.11 10.11 6.78
C THR A 67 2.19 9.06 7.89
N LYS A 68 1.38 8.00 7.77
CA LYS A 68 1.21 6.96 8.79
C LYS A 68 2.06 5.70 8.54
N MET A 69 3.13 5.79 7.74
CA MET A 69 4.04 4.67 7.46
C MET A 69 4.67 4.03 8.72
N HIS A 70 4.78 4.80 9.81
CA HIS A 70 5.38 4.36 11.06
C HIS A 70 4.45 3.50 11.93
N ILE A 71 3.18 3.32 11.55
CA ILE A 71 2.21 2.50 12.26
C ILE A 71 2.14 1.13 11.58
N LYS A 72 2.36 0.07 12.35
CA LYS A 72 2.15 -1.32 11.93
C LYS A 72 0.84 -1.83 12.49
N LEU A 73 0.01 -2.42 11.64
CA LEU A 73 -1.20 -3.14 12.00
C LEU A 73 -0.88 -4.63 12.11
N ARG A 74 -1.44 -5.30 13.11
CA ARG A 74 -1.25 -6.74 13.37
C ARG A 74 -2.57 -7.45 13.24
N PHE A 75 -2.64 -8.37 12.30
CA PHE A 75 -3.81 -9.16 11.96
C PHE A 75 -3.59 -10.62 12.32
N ARG A 76 -4.57 -11.29 12.94
CA ARG A 76 -4.56 -12.73 13.22
C ARG A 76 -5.48 -13.43 12.25
N VAL A 77 -5.02 -14.49 11.59
CA VAL A 77 -5.94 -15.34 10.81
C VAL A 77 -6.89 -16.07 11.76
N THR A 78 -8.19 -15.86 11.62
CA THR A 78 -9.23 -16.55 12.38
C THR A 78 -9.74 -17.76 11.63
N GLU A 79 -10.08 -17.57 10.35
CA GLU A 79 -10.74 -18.56 9.53
C GLU A 79 -10.15 -18.57 8.12
N VAL A 80 -10.24 -19.72 7.45
CA VAL A 80 -9.80 -19.89 6.07
C VAL A 80 -10.98 -20.41 5.26
N LEU A 81 -11.43 -19.61 4.29
CA LEU A 81 -12.47 -19.97 3.32
C LEU A 81 -11.79 -20.25 1.98
N ASN A 82 -11.84 -21.50 1.52
CA ASN A 82 -11.15 -21.95 0.31
C ASN A 82 -9.63 -21.68 0.36
N GLN A 83 -9.17 -20.61 -0.30
CA GLN A 83 -7.79 -20.14 -0.32
C GLN A 83 -7.63 -18.77 0.35
N ASP A 84 -8.73 -18.15 0.78
CA ASP A 84 -8.73 -16.86 1.44
C ASP A 84 -8.71 -17.03 2.96
N ALA A 85 -7.67 -16.50 3.58
CA ALA A 85 -7.52 -16.45 5.03
C ALA A 85 -8.09 -15.13 5.53
N ILE A 86 -9.22 -15.19 6.23
CA ILE A 86 -9.86 -14.05 6.88
C ILE A 86 -9.11 -13.75 8.17
N THR A 87 -8.90 -12.46 8.42
CA THR A 87 -8.18 -12.00 9.60
C THR A 87 -9.01 -11.14 10.52
N GLU A 88 -8.65 -11.17 11.80
CA GLU A 88 -9.12 -10.28 12.85
C GLU A 88 -8.02 -9.27 13.21
N PHE A 89 -8.41 -8.02 13.45
CA PHE A 89 -7.51 -6.99 13.94
C PHE A 89 -7.14 -7.24 15.41
N ILE A 90 -5.88 -7.59 15.67
CA ILE A 90 -5.36 -7.79 17.04
C ILE A 90 -4.97 -6.45 17.66
N GLY A 91 -4.44 -5.52 16.86
CA GLY A 91 -3.93 -4.26 17.36
C GLY A 91 -2.91 -3.62 16.46
N HIS A 92 -2.44 -2.45 16.88
CA HIS A 92 -1.39 -1.68 16.21
C HIS A 92 -0.13 -1.62 17.07
N GLU A 93 1.01 -1.44 16.43
CA GLU A 93 2.29 -1.13 17.05
C GLU A 93 2.97 0.01 16.30
N VAL A 94 3.45 1.02 17.02
CA VAL A 94 4.27 2.07 16.43
C VAL A 94 5.70 1.55 16.25
N GLN A 95 6.27 1.75 15.07
CA GLN A 95 7.63 1.36 14.76
C GLN A 95 8.63 1.93 15.79
N ARG A 96 9.60 1.09 16.17
CA ARG A 96 10.58 1.42 17.20
C ARG A 96 11.40 2.67 16.88
N ASP A 97 11.68 2.92 15.60
CA ASP A 97 12.41 4.12 15.17
C ASP A 97 11.63 5.39 15.49
N HIS A 98 10.36 5.46 15.08
CA HIS A 98 9.48 6.60 15.38
C HIS A 98 9.36 6.82 16.89
N PHE A 99 9.13 5.76 17.67
CA PHE A 99 9.04 5.86 19.13
C PHE A 99 10.35 6.37 19.77
N ARG A 100 11.51 5.85 19.35
CA ARG A 100 12.83 6.27 19.87
C ARG A 100 13.14 7.73 19.56
N ARG A 101 12.69 8.26 18.42
CA ARG A 101 12.90 9.68 18.03
C ARG A 101 12.17 10.66 18.95
N GLN A 102 11.02 10.27 19.52
CA GLN A 102 10.23 11.16 20.37
C GLN A 102 10.83 11.34 21.76
N VAL A 103 11.38 10.26 22.33
CA VAL A 103 11.95 10.25 23.68
C VAL A 103 13.37 10.82 23.64
N ARG A 104 13.57 12.01 24.22
CA ARG A 104 14.88 12.67 24.31
C ARG A 104 15.33 12.86 25.75
N ARG A 105 16.64 13.11 25.92
CA ARG A 105 17.23 13.46 27.22
C ARG A 105 16.60 14.76 27.77
N ASN A 106 16.56 14.87 29.10
CA ASN A 106 16.00 15.99 29.85
C ASN A 106 14.49 16.29 29.61
N ARG A 107 13.75 15.31 29.08
CA ARG A 107 12.29 15.37 28.92
C ARG A 107 11.58 14.51 29.96
N GLY A 108 10.34 14.86 30.26
CA GLY A 108 9.47 14.03 31.08
C GLY A 108 8.82 12.94 30.23
N LYS A 109 8.83 11.71 30.76
CA LYS A 109 8.15 10.54 30.19
C LYS A 109 7.20 9.99 31.25
N VAL A 110 5.96 9.73 30.84
CA VAL A 110 4.94 9.05 31.64
C VAL A 110 4.43 7.87 30.84
N ASP A 111 4.85 6.68 31.23
CA ASP A 111 4.38 5.42 30.65
C ASP A 111 3.13 4.95 31.41
N MET A 112 2.18 4.37 30.67
CA MET A 112 1.00 3.76 31.25
C MET A 112 0.51 2.58 30.42
N VAL A 113 -0.11 1.63 31.12
CA VAL A 113 -0.81 0.48 30.56
C VAL A 113 -2.23 0.55 31.10
N ILE A 114 -3.21 0.59 30.21
CA ILE A 114 -4.62 0.76 30.55
C ILE A 114 -5.40 -0.35 29.85
N ASP A 115 -6.14 -1.10 30.65
CA ASP A 115 -7.06 -2.12 30.19
C ASP A 115 -8.45 -1.52 30.14
N VAL A 116 -9.11 -1.69 29.01
CA VAL A 116 -10.35 -1.01 28.69
C VAL A 116 -11.32 -1.99 28.04
N VAL A 117 -12.60 -1.85 28.34
CA VAL A 117 -13.68 -2.60 27.71
C VAL A 117 -14.48 -1.62 26.84
N SER A 118 -14.65 -1.95 25.57
CA SER A 118 -15.52 -1.20 24.65
C SER A 118 -16.99 -1.55 24.87
N GLU A 119 -17.89 -0.74 24.31
CA GLU A 119 -19.34 -0.98 24.33
C GLU A 119 -19.71 -2.39 23.82
N ASP A 120 -19.08 -2.84 22.72
CA ASP A 120 -19.34 -4.15 22.10
C ASP A 120 -18.69 -5.34 22.84
N GLY A 121 -18.12 -5.10 24.03
CA GLY A 121 -17.51 -6.14 24.87
C GLY A 121 -16.08 -6.53 24.50
N PHE A 122 -15.40 -5.81 23.59
CA PHE A 122 -13.98 -6.04 23.31
C PHE A 122 -13.12 -5.65 24.51
N TYR A 123 -12.24 -6.56 24.94
CA TYR A 123 -11.28 -6.28 26.00
C TYR A 123 -9.90 -5.97 25.42
N VAL A 124 -9.46 -4.72 25.59
CA VAL A 124 -8.31 -4.16 24.88
C VAL A 124 -7.35 -3.51 25.87
N ARG A 125 -6.05 -3.75 25.66
CA ARG A 125 -4.97 -3.15 26.43
C ARG A 125 -4.25 -2.10 25.60
N PHE A 126 -4.32 -0.85 26.04
CA PHE A 126 -3.56 0.25 25.48
C PHE A 126 -2.26 0.46 26.26
N LYS A 127 -1.14 0.53 25.53
CA LYS A 127 0.15 0.98 26.05
C LYS A 127 0.40 2.37 25.49
N LEU A 128 0.35 3.36 26.36
CA LEU A 128 0.43 4.76 26.00
C LEU A 128 1.64 5.41 26.67
N VAL A 129 2.25 6.37 25.98
CA VAL A 129 3.34 7.19 26.51
C VAL A 129 3.01 8.67 26.30
N VAL A 130 3.05 9.43 27.39
CA VAL A 130 2.92 10.89 27.38
C VAL A 130 4.31 11.50 27.52
N ILE A 131 4.66 12.39 26.59
CA ILE A 131 5.97 13.03 26.52
C ILE A 131 5.80 14.53 26.72
N SER A 132 6.51 15.07 27.71
CA SER A 132 6.55 16.51 28.00
C SER A 132 7.89 17.13 27.58
N PRO A 133 7.92 18.44 27.27
CA PRO A 133 9.17 19.11 26.90
C PRO A 133 10.14 19.26 28.07
N LYS A 134 9.63 19.36 29.30
CA LYS A 134 10.41 19.51 30.55
C LYS A 134 10.22 18.30 31.46
N ARG A 135 11.14 18.10 32.41
CA ARG A 135 11.04 17.05 33.43
C ARG A 135 9.82 17.27 34.33
N ILE A 136 9.02 16.23 34.53
CA ILE A 136 7.82 16.25 35.37
C ILE A 136 8.12 15.69 36.77
N LYS A 137 7.57 16.33 37.81
CA LYS A 137 7.62 15.85 39.21
C LYS A 137 6.82 14.55 39.39
N SER A 138 7.21 13.67 40.30
CA SER A 138 6.53 12.37 40.52
C SER A 138 5.05 12.51 40.82
N SER A 139 4.64 13.49 41.64
CA SER A 139 3.24 13.77 41.98
C SER A 139 2.41 14.08 40.73
N MET A 140 2.88 14.99 39.88
CA MET A 140 2.23 15.35 38.62
C MET A 140 2.12 14.16 37.66
N LYS A 141 3.10 13.24 37.63
CA LYS A 141 3.00 12.01 36.82
C LYS A 141 1.82 11.13 37.26
N THR A 142 1.56 11.04 38.57
CA THR A 142 0.43 10.28 39.10
C THR A 142 -0.90 10.91 38.72
N VAL A 143 -1.01 12.24 38.82
CA VAL A 143 -2.23 12.95 38.41
C VAL A 143 -2.50 12.78 36.91
N ILE A 144 -1.47 12.92 36.06
CA ILE A 144 -1.59 12.67 34.61
C ILE A 144 -2.09 11.24 34.35
N ARG A 145 -1.56 10.22 35.02
CA ARG A 145 -2.03 8.83 34.84
C ARG A 145 -3.51 8.67 35.18
N ASN A 146 -4.00 9.35 36.22
CA ASN A 146 -5.40 9.25 36.61
C ASN A 146 -6.32 9.93 35.59
N ILE A 147 -5.99 11.15 35.14
CA ILE A 147 -6.77 11.86 34.11
C ILE A 147 -6.85 11.05 32.81
N VAL A 148 -5.73 10.47 32.37
CA VAL A 148 -5.71 9.71 31.12
C VAL A 148 -6.52 8.42 31.25
N LYS A 149 -6.46 7.73 32.40
CA LYS A 149 -7.32 6.57 32.68
C LYS A 149 -8.79 6.96 32.63
N ASP A 150 -9.17 8.01 33.36
CA ASP A 150 -10.56 8.47 33.43
C ASP A 150 -11.09 8.86 32.04
N ARG A 151 -10.25 9.48 31.22
CA ARG A 151 -10.65 9.84 29.85
C ARG A 151 -10.81 8.62 28.95
N LEU A 152 -9.85 7.69 28.95
CA LEU A 152 -9.93 6.48 28.14
C LEU A 152 -11.12 5.59 28.54
N TYR A 153 -11.43 5.49 29.84
CA TYR A 153 -12.62 4.77 30.30
C TYR A 153 -13.91 5.40 29.76
N LYS A 154 -14.02 6.74 29.78
CA LYS A 154 -15.19 7.45 29.24
C LYS A 154 -15.34 7.28 27.72
N VAL A 155 -14.24 7.34 26.98
CA VAL A 155 -14.27 7.18 25.51
C VAL A 155 -14.72 5.76 25.17
N ALA A 156 -14.13 4.76 25.81
CA ALA A 156 -14.43 3.38 25.46
C ALA A 156 -15.80 2.90 25.93
N SER A 157 -16.33 3.42 27.06
CA SER A 157 -17.71 3.11 27.47
C SER A 157 -18.77 3.65 26.52
N THR A 158 -18.42 4.65 25.70
CA THR A 158 -19.33 5.35 24.80
C THR A 158 -19.18 4.92 23.34
N THR A 159 -18.07 4.26 23.01
CA THR A 159 -17.64 4.07 21.62
C THR A 159 -17.48 2.58 21.31
N THR A 160 -18.10 2.15 20.22
CA THR A 160 -17.89 0.84 19.59
C THR A 160 -16.42 0.61 19.21
N TRP A 161 -15.99 -0.64 19.15
CA TRP A 161 -14.59 -1.00 18.86
C TRP A 161 -14.10 -0.45 17.51
N LEU A 162 -14.93 -0.46 16.46
CA LEU A 162 -14.59 0.05 15.13
C LEU A 162 -14.27 1.55 15.14
N LYS A 163 -15.14 2.35 15.77
CA LYS A 163 -14.92 3.80 15.94
C LYS A 163 -13.69 4.07 16.80
N LEU A 164 -13.46 3.25 17.83
CA LEU A 164 -12.27 3.35 18.67
C LEU A 164 -11.00 3.08 17.85
N GLN A 165 -11.00 2.05 17.00
CA GLN A 165 -9.91 1.74 16.06
C GLN A 165 -9.66 2.91 15.10
N ALA A 166 -10.70 3.47 14.46
CA ALA A 166 -10.55 4.62 13.57
C ALA A 166 -9.95 5.83 14.31
N SER A 167 -10.52 6.20 15.46
CA SER A 167 -10.04 7.33 16.27
C SER A 167 -8.59 7.19 16.74
N LEU A 168 -8.14 5.94 16.94
CA LEU A 168 -6.79 5.58 17.34
C LEU A 168 -5.80 5.69 16.17
N LEU A 169 -6.20 5.23 14.98
CA LEU A 169 -5.40 5.29 13.75
C LEU A 169 -5.35 6.69 13.13
N ASP A 170 -6.35 7.54 13.39
CA ASP A 170 -6.37 8.94 12.96
C ASP A 170 -5.62 9.88 13.89
N GLY A 171 -5.32 9.45 15.12
CA GLY A 171 -4.66 10.28 16.13
C GLY A 171 -5.60 11.26 16.83
N ASN A 172 -6.91 11.21 16.56
CA ASN A 172 -7.92 12.01 17.27
C ASN A 172 -7.90 11.71 18.78
N LEU A 173 -7.78 10.43 19.13
CA LEU A 173 -7.69 10.00 20.53
C LEU A 173 -6.42 10.52 21.21
N GLU A 174 -5.31 10.66 20.48
CA GLU A 174 -4.06 11.22 20.99
C GLU A 174 -4.20 12.71 21.32
N ASN A 175 -4.84 13.46 20.42
CA ASN A 175 -5.09 14.89 20.59
C ASN A 175 -6.02 15.16 21.78
N GLU A 176 -7.08 14.38 21.92
CA GLU A 176 -8.04 14.51 23.02
C GLU A 176 -7.40 14.25 24.40
N VAL A 177 -6.53 13.23 24.48
CA VAL A 177 -5.76 12.93 25.69
C VAL A 177 -4.73 14.04 25.96
N LYS A 178 -4.09 14.59 24.93
CA LYS A 178 -3.14 15.70 25.05
C LYS A 178 -3.81 16.94 25.61
N ASP A 179 -4.98 17.30 25.11
CA ASP A 179 -5.74 18.48 25.56
C ASP A 179 -6.18 18.32 27.01
N SER A 180 -6.65 17.13 27.40
CA SER A 180 -7.00 16.82 28.78
C SER A 180 -5.79 16.94 29.73
N CYS A 181 -4.60 16.54 29.29
CA CYS A 181 -3.38 16.63 30.10
C CYS A 181 -2.79 18.05 30.17
N SER A 182 -3.07 18.90 29.18
CA SER A 182 -2.51 20.24 29.06
C SER A 182 -2.85 21.15 30.25
N SER A 183 -3.98 20.89 30.94
CA SER A 183 -4.42 21.60 32.14
C SER A 183 -3.42 21.52 33.31
N ILE A 184 -2.69 20.40 33.46
CA ILE A 184 -1.74 20.22 34.57
C ILE A 184 -0.34 20.70 34.17
N HIS A 185 0.12 20.27 33.00
CA HIS A 185 1.50 20.49 32.55
C HIS A 185 1.54 20.49 31.03
N SER A 186 2.45 21.27 30.46
CA SER A 186 2.73 21.23 29.01
C SER A 186 3.05 19.81 28.53
N VAL A 187 2.28 19.32 27.55
CA VAL A 187 2.51 18.03 26.89
C VAL A 187 2.92 18.31 25.45
N ARG A 188 3.99 17.64 24.99
CA ARG A 188 4.48 17.77 23.62
C ARG A 188 3.72 16.82 22.70
N SER A 189 3.74 15.54 23.03
CA SER A 189 3.08 14.47 22.27
C SER A 189 2.58 13.39 23.21
N VAL A 190 1.47 12.78 22.79
CA VAL A 190 0.89 11.58 23.37
C VAL A 190 0.95 10.55 22.26
N VAL A 191 1.47 9.35 22.53
CA VAL A 191 1.58 8.29 21.53
C VAL A 191 1.08 6.98 22.09
N PHE A 192 0.15 6.35 21.38
CA PHE A 192 -0.17 4.95 21.62
C PHE A 192 0.96 4.10 21.06
N HIS A 193 1.77 3.53 21.96
CA HIS A 193 2.88 2.69 21.55
C HIS A 193 2.38 1.36 20.97
N LYS A 194 1.34 0.81 21.60
CA LYS A 194 0.75 -0.47 21.21
C LYS A 194 -0.69 -0.59 21.69
N SER A 195 -1.54 -1.19 20.87
CA SER A 195 -2.83 -1.75 21.30
C SER A 195 -2.78 -3.27 21.20
N GLU A 196 -3.37 -3.95 22.17
CA GLU A 196 -3.43 -5.41 22.23
C GLU A 196 -4.87 -5.84 22.54
N LEU A 197 -5.51 -6.50 21.59
CA LEU A 197 -6.77 -7.21 21.80
C LEU A 197 -6.50 -8.43 22.68
N ARG A 198 -7.21 -8.52 23.80
CA ARG A 198 -7.11 -9.62 24.77
C ARG A 198 -8.24 -10.62 24.62
N GLN A 199 -9.46 -10.14 24.43
CA GLN A 199 -10.63 -10.96 24.19
C GLN A 199 -11.49 -10.28 23.13
N SER A 200 -11.87 -11.06 22.12
CA SER A 200 -12.80 -10.63 21.08
C SER A 200 -14.20 -10.44 21.68
N GLY A 201 -14.88 -9.38 21.23
CA GLY A 201 -16.25 -9.06 21.62
C GLY A 201 -17.24 -9.58 20.58
N VAL A 202 -18.39 -8.91 20.48
CA VAL A 202 -19.43 -9.23 19.49
C VAL A 202 -19.11 -8.52 18.17
N PHE A 203 -19.16 -9.26 17.06
CA PHE A 203 -18.97 -8.69 15.73
C PHE A 203 -20.29 -8.11 15.20
N SER A 204 -20.22 -6.93 14.58
CA SER A 204 -21.30 -6.42 13.73
C SER A 204 -21.11 -6.94 12.30
N GLU A 205 -22.17 -7.50 11.71
CA GLU A 205 -22.18 -8.06 10.36
C GLU A 205 -22.46 -7.02 9.25
N GLU A 206 -22.18 -5.75 9.51
CA GLU A 206 -22.38 -4.68 8.52
C GLU A 206 -21.24 -4.68 7.48
N GLY A 207 -21.57 -4.46 6.20
CA GLY A 207 -20.61 -4.29 5.11
C GLY A 207 -20.94 -5.12 3.85
N PRO A 208 -20.15 -5.05 2.78
CA PRO A 208 -20.26 -5.97 1.65
C PRO A 208 -19.86 -7.39 2.05
N THR A 209 -20.46 -8.39 1.42
CA THR A 209 -20.10 -9.79 1.66
C THR A 209 -18.85 -10.17 0.87
N LEU A 210 -18.18 -11.26 1.25
CA LEU A 210 -16.99 -11.75 0.55
C LEU A 210 -17.30 -12.04 -0.94
N ASP A 211 -18.48 -12.60 -1.22
CA ASP A 211 -18.91 -12.96 -2.57
C ASP A 211 -19.12 -11.72 -3.46
N GLU A 212 -19.65 -10.63 -2.91
CA GLU A 212 -19.80 -9.36 -3.63
C GLU A 212 -18.45 -8.75 -4.01
N ILE A 213 -17.45 -8.89 -3.14
CA ILE A 213 -16.10 -8.37 -3.39
C ILE A 213 -15.38 -9.21 -4.44
N HIS A 214 -15.54 -10.54 -4.41
CA HIS A 214 -15.03 -11.38 -5.49
C HIS A 214 -15.66 -11.01 -6.84
N ALA A 215 -16.97 -10.75 -6.87
CA ALA A 215 -17.63 -10.28 -8.10
C ALA A 215 -17.13 -8.90 -8.55
N GLN A 216 -16.77 -8.00 -7.63
CA GLN A 216 -16.13 -6.71 -7.97
C GLN A 216 -14.71 -6.91 -8.52
N GLU A 217 -13.89 -7.74 -7.87
CA GLU A 217 -12.53 -8.06 -8.31
C GLU A 217 -12.52 -8.74 -9.69
N GLU A 218 -13.48 -9.63 -9.97
CA GLU A 218 -13.64 -10.25 -11.29
C GLU A 218 -14.04 -9.24 -12.37
N ARG A 219 -14.93 -8.30 -12.04
CA ARG A 219 -15.31 -7.21 -12.96
C ARG A 219 -14.13 -6.27 -13.23
N GLU A 220 -13.35 -5.92 -12.21
CA GLU A 220 -12.17 -5.07 -12.37
C GLU A 220 -11.08 -5.78 -13.20
N LYS A 221 -10.87 -7.08 -12.98
CA LYS A 221 -9.94 -7.87 -13.82
C LYS A 221 -10.42 -8.00 -15.25
N ALA A 222 -11.73 -8.16 -15.49
CA ALA A 222 -12.29 -8.18 -16.83
C ALA A 222 -12.12 -6.83 -17.53
N ALA A 223 -12.39 -5.71 -16.84
CA ALA A 223 -12.19 -4.37 -17.36
C ALA A 223 -10.71 -4.07 -17.64
N ALA A 224 -9.79 -4.44 -16.74
CA ALA A 224 -8.35 -4.26 -16.97
C ALA A 224 -7.86 -5.07 -18.18
N LYS A 225 -8.38 -6.28 -18.37
CA LYS A 225 -8.06 -7.10 -19.53
C LYS A 225 -8.63 -6.52 -20.83
N GLU A 226 -9.83 -5.95 -20.80
CA GLU A 226 -10.40 -5.25 -21.96
C GLU A 226 -9.58 -4.01 -22.35
N VAL A 227 -8.98 -3.30 -21.38
CA VAL A 227 -8.10 -2.15 -21.63
C VAL A 227 -6.73 -2.60 -22.17
N GLU A 228 -6.14 -3.68 -21.65
CA GLU A 228 -4.91 -4.24 -22.23
C GLU A 228 -5.14 -4.82 -23.64
N ASP A 229 -6.28 -5.47 -23.85
CA ASP A 229 -6.67 -5.94 -25.18
C ASP A 229 -6.93 -4.74 -26.12
N SER A 230 -7.52 -3.63 -25.64
CA SER A 230 -7.70 -2.42 -26.47
C SER A 230 -6.37 -1.75 -26.83
N ASP A 231 -5.44 -1.59 -25.89
CA ASP A 231 -4.10 -1.03 -26.15
C ASP A 231 -3.33 -1.93 -27.12
N SER A 232 -3.45 -3.25 -27.00
CA SER A 232 -2.85 -4.19 -27.95
C SER A 232 -3.50 -4.15 -29.34
N THR A 233 -4.81 -3.89 -29.43
CA THR A 233 -5.48 -3.69 -30.72
C THR A 233 -5.13 -2.35 -31.35
N GLU A 234 -4.94 -1.30 -30.57
CA GLU A 234 -4.45 0.00 -31.06
C GLU A 234 -3.02 -0.13 -31.59
N ASP A 235 -2.12 -0.83 -30.89
CA ASP A 235 -0.75 -1.11 -31.36
C ASP A 235 -0.73 -1.98 -32.63
N VAL A 236 -1.64 -2.95 -32.77
CA VAL A 236 -1.75 -3.79 -33.99
C VAL A 236 -2.33 -3.00 -35.16
N LEU A 237 -3.27 -2.08 -34.94
CA LEU A 237 -3.81 -1.20 -35.97
C LEU A 237 -2.77 -0.18 -36.45
N VAL A 238 -1.98 0.40 -35.54
CA VAL A 238 -0.86 1.29 -35.87
C VAL A 238 0.24 0.55 -36.63
N ALA A 239 0.53 -0.72 -36.27
CA ALA A 239 1.48 -1.55 -37.01
C ALA A 239 0.94 -1.99 -38.38
N ALA A 240 -0.37 -2.20 -38.53
CA ALA A 240 -0.99 -2.49 -39.82
C ALA A 240 -0.99 -1.27 -40.74
N GLU A 241 -1.28 -0.08 -40.21
CA GLU A 241 -1.25 1.19 -40.94
C GLU A 241 0.19 1.56 -41.38
N ALA A 242 1.18 1.27 -40.53
CA ALA A 242 2.60 1.37 -40.90
C ALA A 242 3.02 0.31 -41.94
N GLY A 243 2.49 -0.92 -41.86
CA GLY A 243 2.75 -1.98 -42.84
C GLY A 243 2.14 -1.70 -44.21
N GLU A 244 0.98 -1.05 -44.26
CA GLU A 244 0.30 -0.63 -45.48
C GLU A 244 1.07 0.53 -46.15
N ALA A 245 1.54 1.50 -45.36
CA ALA A 245 2.42 2.59 -45.83
C ALA A 245 3.78 2.09 -46.37
N ILE A 246 4.35 1.02 -45.79
CA ILE A 246 5.59 0.40 -46.29
C ILE A 246 5.34 -0.40 -47.59
N SER A 247 4.14 -0.96 -47.77
CA SER A 247 3.78 -1.68 -49.00
C SER A 247 3.57 -0.75 -50.20
N GLU A 248 3.14 0.50 -49.98
CA GLU A 248 3.06 1.53 -51.02
C GLU A 248 4.44 2.10 -51.42
N LEU A 249 5.46 1.96 -50.56
CA LEU A 249 6.83 2.44 -50.81
C LEU A 249 7.77 1.38 -51.43
N ALA A 250 7.32 0.12 -51.57
CA ALA A 250 8.14 -0.98 -52.08
C ALA A 250 8.01 -1.24 -53.60
N GLU A 251 7.32 -0.37 -54.35
CA GLU A 251 7.28 -0.43 -55.83
C GLU A 251 8.35 0.44 -56.53
N ASP A 252 9.14 1.25 -55.80
CA ASP A 252 10.23 2.02 -56.41
C ASP A 252 11.60 1.75 -55.76
N ASP A 253 12.40 1.03 -56.55
CA ASP A 253 13.85 1.06 -56.70
C ASP A 253 14.83 0.34 -55.73
N VAL A 254 15.75 -0.34 -56.42
CA VAL A 254 16.87 -1.17 -55.98
C VAL A 254 18.15 -0.33 -56.03
N ILE A 255 19.09 -0.49 -55.07
CA ILE A 255 20.56 -0.67 -55.23
C ILE A 255 21.33 -0.36 -53.91
N GLU A 256 22.19 -1.34 -53.56
CA GLU A 256 23.43 -1.44 -52.73
C GLU A 256 24.12 -0.14 -52.22
N SER A 257 24.98 -0.07 -51.18
CA SER A 257 25.42 -0.92 -50.05
C SER A 257 26.49 -0.12 -49.25
N GLU A 258 26.52 -0.28 -47.92
CA GLU A 258 27.69 -0.26 -46.99
C GLU A 258 28.44 1.03 -46.53
N GLU A 259 28.66 1.02 -45.20
CA GLU A 259 29.71 1.56 -44.31
C GLU A 259 29.60 2.93 -43.57
N GLU A 260 30.12 2.88 -42.33
CA GLU A 260 29.90 3.74 -41.16
C GLU A 260 30.63 5.10 -41.17
N SER A 261 30.02 6.13 -40.57
CA SER A 261 30.53 6.93 -39.42
C SER A 261 30.04 8.39 -39.40
N ASP A 262 29.54 8.78 -38.22
CA ASP A 262 29.46 10.12 -37.59
C ASP A 262 29.33 11.36 -38.50
N SER A 263 28.12 11.92 -38.59
CA SER A 263 27.95 13.34 -38.98
C SER A 263 26.63 13.91 -38.45
N THR A 264 26.71 15.12 -37.92
CA THR A 264 25.59 16.00 -37.63
C THR A 264 24.57 15.96 -38.75
N GLU A 265 23.34 15.54 -38.44
CA GLU A 265 22.22 15.52 -39.39
C GLU A 265 22.07 16.88 -40.07
N SER A 266 22.54 16.96 -41.32
CA SER A 266 22.23 18.06 -42.22
C SER A 266 20.77 17.90 -42.64
N VAL A 267 19.86 18.43 -41.83
CA VAL A 267 18.43 18.46 -42.16
C VAL A 267 18.22 19.39 -43.36
N ASP A 268 17.68 18.86 -44.46
CA ASP A 268 17.38 19.63 -45.66
C ASP A 268 16.15 20.55 -45.44
N TYR A 269 16.40 21.81 -45.09
CA TYR A 269 15.35 22.82 -44.84
C TYR A 269 14.58 23.27 -46.11
N SER A 270 14.94 22.76 -47.29
CA SER A 270 14.32 23.14 -48.57
C SER A 270 12.88 22.63 -48.73
N SER A 271 12.58 21.46 -48.16
CA SER A 271 11.25 20.83 -48.22
C SER A 271 10.23 21.44 -47.25
N MET A 272 10.69 22.12 -46.20
CA MET A 272 9.81 22.70 -45.17
C MET A 272 8.98 23.88 -45.65
N THR A 273 7.80 24.06 -45.09
CA THR A 273 6.95 25.22 -45.35
C THR A 273 7.49 26.47 -44.65
N VAL A 274 7.08 27.65 -45.13
CA VAL A 274 7.53 28.93 -44.55
C VAL A 274 7.08 29.10 -43.09
N ALA A 275 6.01 28.42 -42.67
CA ALA A 275 5.53 28.46 -41.28
C ALA A 275 6.49 27.70 -40.36
N GLU A 276 6.85 26.47 -40.72
CA GLU A 276 7.77 25.61 -39.96
C GLU A 276 9.16 26.25 -39.85
N LEU A 277 9.67 26.84 -40.94
CA LEU A 277 10.97 27.55 -40.92
C LEU A 277 10.97 28.75 -39.95
N LYS A 278 9.83 29.44 -39.79
CA LYS A 278 9.71 30.56 -38.84
C LYS A 278 9.61 30.09 -37.39
N GLU A 279 9.00 28.94 -37.14
CA GLU A 279 8.93 28.35 -35.81
C GLU A 279 10.32 27.92 -35.34
N ILE A 280 11.09 27.24 -36.19
CA ILE A 280 12.47 26.83 -35.90
C ILE A 280 13.36 28.06 -35.68
N LEU A 281 13.23 29.11 -36.50
CA LEU A 281 13.97 30.36 -36.28
C LEU A 281 13.58 31.06 -34.97
N LYS A 282 12.31 31.00 -34.57
CA LYS A 282 11.82 31.58 -33.31
C LYS A 282 12.36 30.82 -32.09
N GLU A 283 12.45 29.50 -32.17
CA GLU A 283 13.08 28.66 -31.14
C GLU A 283 14.58 28.93 -31.01
N LYS A 284 15.27 29.14 -32.14
CA LYS A 284 16.69 29.53 -32.18
C LYS A 284 16.92 31.02 -31.87
N GLY A 285 15.87 31.82 -31.68
CA GLY A 285 15.97 33.24 -31.34
C GLY A 285 16.44 34.16 -32.49
N LEU A 286 16.35 33.70 -33.74
CA LEU A 286 16.73 34.40 -34.97
C LEU A 286 15.53 35.17 -35.58
N PRO A 287 15.77 36.23 -36.38
CA PRO A 287 14.69 37.03 -36.97
C PRO A 287 13.89 36.28 -38.04
N VAL A 288 12.55 36.35 -37.94
CA VAL A 288 11.56 35.62 -38.77
C VAL A 288 11.09 36.37 -40.03
N SER A 289 11.80 37.42 -40.46
CA SER A 289 11.44 38.25 -41.62
C SER A 289 12.20 37.82 -42.89
N GLY A 290 11.50 37.75 -44.03
CA GLY A 290 12.10 37.43 -45.34
C GLY A 290 11.29 36.44 -46.18
N LYS A 291 11.83 36.13 -47.36
CA LYS A 291 11.31 35.06 -48.24
C LYS A 291 11.87 33.70 -47.80
N LYS A 292 11.31 32.61 -48.33
CA LYS A 292 11.68 31.23 -47.96
C LYS A 292 13.20 30.97 -48.06
N ALA A 293 13.87 31.45 -49.11
CA ALA A 293 15.31 31.29 -49.29
C ALA A 293 16.12 31.93 -48.14
N ASP A 294 15.79 33.17 -47.77
CA ASP A 294 16.47 33.90 -46.68
C ASP A 294 16.30 33.21 -45.31
N LEU A 295 15.17 32.52 -45.08
CA LEU A 295 14.95 31.75 -43.85
C LEU A 295 15.78 30.46 -43.81
N ILE A 296 15.94 29.81 -44.97
CA ILE A 296 16.75 28.60 -45.12
C ILE A 296 18.24 28.93 -44.93
N GLU A 297 18.73 30.01 -45.56
CA GLU A 297 20.13 30.45 -45.42
C GLU A 297 20.52 30.68 -43.96
N ARG A 298 19.65 31.29 -43.16
CA ARG A 298 19.88 31.53 -41.71
C ARG A 298 19.82 30.28 -40.84
N LEU A 299 19.19 29.21 -41.33
CA LEU A 299 19.15 27.93 -40.62
C LEU A 299 20.32 27.03 -41.02
N SER A 300 20.93 27.28 -42.17
CA SER A 300 22.15 26.61 -42.65
C SER A 300 23.45 27.28 -42.21
N GLU A 301 23.40 28.49 -41.65
CA GLU A 301 24.53 29.23 -41.05
C GLU A 301 24.64 28.97 -39.53
#